data_AF-F2U123-F1
#
_entry.id   AF-F2U123-F1
#
_cell.length_a   1.000
_cell.length_b   1.000
_cell.length_c   1.000
_cell.angle_alpha   90.00
_cell.angle_beta   90.00
_cell.angle_gamma   90.00
#
_symmetry.space_group_name_H-M   'P 1'
#
loop_
_entity.id
_entity.type
_entity.pdbx_description
1 polymer ?
#
loop_
_entity_poly.entity_id
_entity_poly.type
_entity_poly.pdbx_seq_one_letter_code
_entity_poly.pdbx_strand_id
1 'polypeptide(L)'
;MGAFLLACAVAMRRRRGVQAFDPTQWVAVGLMLLCVATVLTSAALLPGGDGVGEPQSGRCSRVQCFNPATIEQPKPITQRFRWLHFPKTGTSFALVLYDYVCSGLTPEMLPTPARHENQGFALPQFEEELKRREDVSCDLRLFRRPRVGHRSLPQGDMSRTTSVYVAMFRDPRERLRSAYMNGLHAVGVRAQRRLDMLRTVKTPRDFVNFPGVKHCQVKMMAGYKCGEDVEVTHMHVKLALHRLRTHFVFVGITDSWTESVCLFHRMFGGRLVEHAFHNVRETTGNLGNRQRRRANDTMTPNGGEEDDDDSEDAAEEEPMFTIADDPLDWLLYTEARRIFTRNLVKYGLVCPENADAVLHDRR
;
A
#
# COMPACT_ATOMS: atom_id res chain seq x y z
N MET A 1 -36.37 29.19 21.40
CA MET A 1 -36.59 28.51 20.11
C MET A 1 -37.57 29.26 19.18
N GLY A 2 -38.71 29.76 19.66
CA GLY A 2 -39.73 30.40 18.79
C GLY A 2 -39.26 31.61 17.96
N ALA A 3 -38.42 32.49 18.52
CA ALA A 3 -37.91 33.67 17.81
C ALA A 3 -36.91 33.34 16.68
N PHE A 4 -36.16 32.24 16.81
CA PHE A 4 -35.15 31.83 15.83
C PHE A 4 -35.78 31.19 14.59
N LEU A 5 -36.83 30.39 14.79
CA LEU A 5 -37.60 29.78 13.69
C LEU A 5 -38.35 30.84 12.86
N LEU A 6 -38.85 31.89 13.51
CA LEU A 6 -39.51 33.01 12.82
C LEU A 6 -38.54 33.82 11.96
N ALA A 7 -37.30 34.03 12.44
CA ALA A 7 -36.25 34.73 11.69
C ALA A 7 -35.81 33.95 10.43
N CYS A 8 -35.66 32.62 10.52
CA CYS A 8 -35.33 31.79 9.35
C CYS A 8 -36.45 31.75 8.30
N ALA A 9 -37.72 31.72 8.72
CA ALA A 9 -38.86 31.73 7.80
C ALA A 9 -38.98 33.07 7.03
N VAL A 10 -38.69 34.19 7.68
CA VAL A 10 -38.70 35.52 7.06
C VAL A 10 -37.53 35.71 6.10
N ALA A 11 -36.35 35.17 6.41
CA ALA A 11 -35.17 35.23 5.55
C ALA A 11 -35.34 34.46 4.22
N MET A 12 -36.10 33.35 4.23
CA MET A 12 -36.31 32.53 3.03
C MET A 12 -37.40 33.06 2.08
N ARG A 13 -38.31 33.91 2.55
CA ARG A 13 -39.39 34.49 1.72
C ARG A 13 -38.92 35.58 0.75
N ARG A 14 -37.68 36.06 0.86
CA ARG A 14 -37.12 37.13 0.01
C ARG A 14 -36.41 36.65 -1.26
N ARG A 15 -36.24 35.34 -1.47
CA ARG A 15 -35.71 34.81 -2.75
C ARG A 15 -36.86 34.45 -3.68
N ARG A 16 -37.18 35.36 -4.62
CA ARG A 16 -38.10 35.10 -5.73
C ARG A 16 -37.53 33.98 -6.60
N GLY A 17 -38.27 32.89 -6.77
CA GLY A 17 -37.98 31.86 -7.78
C GLY A 17 -37.80 30.43 -7.28
N VAL A 18 -38.02 30.12 -5.99
CA VAL A 18 -37.91 28.74 -5.49
C VAL A 18 -39.28 28.07 -5.54
N GLN A 19 -39.33 26.90 -6.21
CA GLN A 19 -40.50 26.01 -6.26
C GLN A 19 -41.01 25.72 -4.85
N ALA A 20 -42.32 25.56 -4.69
CA ALA A 20 -42.97 25.26 -3.42
C ALA A 20 -42.31 24.03 -2.76
N PHE A 21 -41.72 24.25 -1.58
CA PHE A 21 -41.06 23.21 -0.80
C PHE A 21 -42.08 22.27 -0.17
N ASP A 22 -41.80 20.96 -0.24
CA ASP A 22 -42.66 19.90 0.31
C ASP A 22 -42.63 19.93 1.86
N PRO A 23 -43.77 20.12 2.54
CA PRO A 23 -43.86 20.18 4.00
C PRO A 23 -43.42 18.88 4.72
N THR A 24 -43.36 17.74 4.02
CA THR A 24 -42.91 16.47 4.61
C THR A 24 -41.42 16.50 5.00
N GLN A 25 -40.60 17.33 4.35
CA GLN A 25 -39.17 17.45 4.67
C GLN A 25 -38.89 18.10 6.03
N TRP A 26 -39.81 18.95 6.53
CA TRP A 26 -39.64 19.60 7.84
C TRP A 26 -39.88 18.64 9.01
N VAL A 27 -40.74 17.64 8.83
CA VAL A 27 -41.00 16.63 9.87
C VAL A 27 -39.75 15.78 10.14
N ALA A 28 -39.01 15.42 9.08
CA ALA A 28 -37.78 14.66 9.20
C ALA A 28 -36.66 15.44 9.93
N VAL A 29 -36.50 16.74 9.62
CA VAL A 29 -35.52 17.60 10.30
C VAL A 29 -35.90 17.82 11.76
N GLY A 30 -37.20 18.01 12.06
CA GLY A 30 -37.71 18.12 13.42
C GLY A 30 -37.46 16.87 14.27
N LEU A 31 -37.70 15.67 13.71
CA LEU A 31 -37.45 14.40 14.38
C LEU A 31 -35.96 14.14 14.63
N MET A 32 -35.08 14.49 13.68
CA MET A 32 -33.63 14.35 13.88
C MET A 32 -33.12 15.25 15.02
N LEU A 33 -33.60 16.50 15.11
CA LEU A 33 -33.18 17.41 16.18
C LEU A 33 -33.67 16.95 17.56
N LEU A 34 -34.85 16.33 17.65
CA LEU A 34 -35.35 15.74 18.90
C LEU A 34 -34.50 14.55 19.36
N CYS A 35 -34.09 13.66 18.44
CA CYS A 35 -33.21 12.54 18.77
C CYS A 35 -31.84 12.99 19.30
N VAL A 36 -31.25 14.03 18.70
CA VAL A 36 -29.96 14.58 19.16
C VAL A 36 -30.08 15.17 20.57
N ALA A 37 -31.18 15.86 20.87
CA ALA A 37 -31.42 16.41 22.20
C ALA A 37 -31.56 15.31 23.27
N THR A 38 -32.26 14.20 22.96
CA THR A 38 -32.41 13.08 23.91
C THR A 38 -31.12 12.34 24.21
N VAL A 39 -30.21 12.23 23.23
CA VAL A 39 -28.90 11.59 23.44
C VAL A 39 -27.99 12.45 24.32
N LEU A 40 -28.06 13.78 24.20
CA LEU A 40 -27.23 14.69 24.99
C LEU A 40 -27.67 14.78 26.46
N THR A 41 -28.96 14.60 26.78
CA THR A 41 -29.43 14.61 28.17
C THR A 41 -29.10 13.33 28.95
N SER A 42 -28.95 12.19 28.27
CA SER A 42 -28.66 10.90 28.94
C SER A 42 -27.18 10.74 29.34
N ALA A 43 -26.29 11.61 28.88
CA ALA A 43 -24.87 11.54 29.21
C ALA A 43 -24.51 12.21 30.57
N ALA A 44 -25.44 12.88 31.24
CA ALA A 44 -25.16 13.72 32.41
C ALA A 44 -25.41 13.06 33.78
N LEU A 45 -25.78 11.77 33.84
CA LEU A 45 -26.12 11.10 35.10
C LEU A 45 -25.43 9.73 35.20
N LEU A 46 -24.11 9.72 35.45
CA LEU A 46 -23.44 8.54 35.99
C LEU A 46 -22.82 8.89 37.35
N PRO A 47 -23.20 8.17 38.43
CA PRO A 47 -22.65 8.38 39.77
C PRO A 47 -21.19 7.94 39.82
N GLY A 48 -20.36 8.73 40.50
CA GLY A 48 -18.96 8.44 40.77
C GLY A 48 -18.82 7.20 41.66
N GLY A 49 -18.24 6.15 41.10
CA GLY A 49 -17.83 4.95 41.85
C GLY A 49 -16.36 5.07 42.25
N ASP A 50 -16.13 5.12 43.56
CA ASP A 50 -14.81 5.03 44.18
C ASP A 50 -14.19 3.64 43.98
N GLY A 51 -12.90 3.61 43.64
CA GLY A 51 -11.99 2.53 44.05
C GLY A 51 -12.00 1.24 43.24
N VAL A 52 -11.85 1.29 41.92
CA VAL A 52 -11.34 0.14 41.14
C VAL A 52 -9.84 0.31 40.98
N GLY A 53 -9.06 -0.61 41.55
CA GLY A 53 -7.61 -0.60 41.49
C GLY A 53 -7.12 -0.42 40.05
N GLU A 54 -6.17 0.51 39.91
CA GLU A 54 -5.51 0.86 38.65
C GLU A 54 -5.09 -0.43 37.93
N PRO A 55 -5.72 -0.80 36.80
CA PRO A 55 -5.33 -1.98 36.07
C PRO A 55 -3.88 -1.75 35.68
N GLN A 56 -2.98 -2.57 36.24
CA GLN A 56 -1.56 -2.50 35.92
C GLN A 56 -1.44 -2.42 34.41
N SER A 57 -1.03 -1.25 33.92
CA SER A 57 -0.85 -1.00 32.50
C SER A 57 0.28 -1.90 32.06
N GLY A 58 -0.06 -3.15 31.70
CA GLY A 58 0.87 -4.13 31.19
C GLY A 58 1.49 -3.47 29.98
N ARG A 59 2.75 -3.02 30.12
CA ARG A 59 3.47 -2.31 29.08
C ARG A 59 3.45 -3.20 27.86
N CYS A 60 2.61 -2.84 26.91
CA CYS A 60 2.60 -3.47 25.62
C CYS A 60 3.95 -3.11 24.97
N SER A 61 4.86 -4.07 25.07
CA SER A 61 6.25 -3.90 24.67
C SER A 61 6.36 -3.88 23.15
N ARG A 62 7.45 -3.25 22.66
CA ARG A 62 7.80 -3.08 21.25
C ARG A 62 7.54 -4.35 20.43
N VAL A 63 7.08 -4.20 19.18
CA VAL A 63 6.72 -5.29 18.23
C VAL A 63 7.66 -6.48 18.35
N GLN A 64 7.22 -7.54 19.02
CA GLN A 64 7.94 -8.81 19.07
C GLN A 64 7.22 -9.80 18.17
N CYS A 65 7.82 -10.11 17.03
CA CYS A 65 7.33 -11.15 16.12
C CYS A 65 7.28 -12.53 16.80
N PHE A 66 8.09 -12.70 17.86
CA PHE A 66 8.34 -13.94 18.60
C PHE A 66 7.73 -14.00 20.00
N ASN A 67 6.69 -13.24 20.34
CA ASN A 67 6.01 -13.46 21.62
C ASN A 67 4.92 -14.55 21.51
N PRO A 68 5.05 -15.75 22.10
CA PRO A 68 4.06 -16.82 21.97
C PRO A 68 2.86 -16.71 22.94
N ALA A 69 2.89 -15.85 23.95
CA ALA A 69 1.92 -15.87 25.04
C ALA A 69 0.55 -15.22 24.71
N THR A 70 0.52 -14.40 23.65
CA THR A 70 -0.55 -13.46 23.24
C THR A 70 -1.79 -13.90 22.44
N ILE A 71 -1.64 -14.86 21.52
CA ILE A 71 -2.20 -14.63 20.16
C ILE A 71 -3.25 -15.65 19.72
N GLU A 72 -4.24 -15.16 18.96
CA GLU A 72 -5.09 -15.99 18.09
C GLU A 72 -4.19 -16.97 17.31
N GLN A 73 -4.41 -18.27 17.49
CA GLN A 73 -3.60 -19.30 16.81
C GLN A 73 -3.56 -19.01 15.31
N PRO A 74 -2.36 -19.02 14.69
CA PRO A 74 -2.26 -18.77 13.26
C PRO A 74 -3.15 -19.74 12.50
N LYS A 75 -3.92 -19.24 11.54
CA LYS A 75 -4.83 -20.03 10.73
C LYS A 75 -4.21 -20.18 9.34
N PRO A 76 -3.65 -21.34 8.98
CA PRO A 76 -3.05 -21.52 7.66
C PRO A 76 -4.02 -21.14 6.56
N ILE A 77 -3.50 -20.56 5.47
CA ILE A 77 -4.32 -20.25 4.30
C ILE A 77 -4.74 -21.58 3.67
N THR A 78 -6.01 -21.95 3.83
CA THR A 78 -6.56 -23.19 3.24
C THR A 78 -7.09 -22.97 1.83
N GLN A 79 -7.45 -21.73 1.47
CA GLN A 79 -7.86 -21.39 0.11
C GLN A 79 -6.65 -21.24 -0.82
N ARG A 80 -6.89 -21.38 -2.12
CA ARG A 80 -5.90 -20.96 -3.11
C ARG A 80 -5.72 -19.46 -3.01
N PHE A 81 -4.49 -19.00 -2.84
CA PHE A 81 -4.20 -17.58 -2.83
C PHE A 81 -3.40 -17.14 -4.06
N ARG A 82 -3.52 -15.85 -4.38
CA ARG A 82 -2.80 -15.18 -5.45
C ARG A 82 -2.10 -13.97 -4.89
N TRP A 83 -0.85 -13.77 -5.28
CA TRP A 83 -0.15 -12.54 -4.96
C TRP A 83 -0.42 -11.48 -6.03
N LEU A 84 -1.05 -10.38 -5.64
CA LEU A 84 -1.17 -9.19 -6.47
C LEU A 84 0.06 -8.31 -6.22
N HIS A 85 0.98 -8.30 -7.18
CA HIS A 85 2.24 -7.57 -7.07
C HIS A 85 2.20 -6.25 -7.84
N PHE A 86 1.99 -5.13 -7.14
CA PHE A 86 2.11 -3.81 -7.77
C PHE A 86 3.58 -3.47 -8.05
N PRO A 87 3.88 -2.71 -9.13
CA PRO A 87 5.21 -2.18 -9.35
C PRO A 87 5.72 -1.37 -8.16
N LYS A 88 6.96 -1.67 -7.75
CA LYS A 88 7.68 -1.00 -6.65
C LYS A 88 7.08 -1.19 -5.25
N THR A 89 6.23 -2.21 -5.06
CA THR A 89 5.63 -2.54 -3.75
C THR A 89 6.15 -3.90 -3.26
N GLY A 90 7.39 -3.93 -2.78
CA GLY A 90 7.90 -5.09 -2.03
C GLY A 90 8.06 -6.38 -2.84
N THR A 91 8.74 -6.35 -3.99
CA THR A 91 8.97 -7.57 -4.80
C THR A 91 9.59 -8.73 -4.01
N SER A 92 10.46 -8.41 -3.06
CA SER A 92 11.13 -9.37 -2.17
C SER A 92 10.15 -10.16 -1.29
N PHE A 93 8.91 -9.69 -1.13
CA PHE A 93 7.90 -10.34 -0.29
C PHE A 93 7.45 -11.67 -0.89
N ALA A 94 7.71 -11.88 -2.18
CA ALA A 94 7.58 -13.20 -2.80
C ALA A 94 8.35 -14.27 -2.03
N LEU A 95 9.53 -13.95 -1.47
CA LEU A 95 10.35 -14.91 -0.73
C LEU A 95 9.65 -15.38 0.55
N VAL A 96 8.94 -14.48 1.25
CA VAL A 96 8.09 -14.82 2.40
C VAL A 96 7.01 -15.80 1.98
N LEU A 97 6.39 -15.56 0.82
CA LEU A 97 5.35 -16.45 0.29
C LEU A 97 5.91 -17.81 -0.15
N TYR A 98 7.12 -17.86 -0.71
CA TYR A 98 7.78 -19.12 -1.06
C TYR A 98 8.17 -19.90 0.19
N ASP A 99 8.80 -19.28 1.18
CA ASP A 99 9.13 -19.92 2.46
C ASP A 99 7.86 -20.47 3.14
N TYR A 100 6.73 -19.77 3.01
CA TYR A 100 5.45 -20.22 3.52
C TYR A 100 4.91 -21.48 2.82
N VAL A 101 5.02 -21.58 1.49
CA VAL A 101 4.40 -22.68 0.73
C VAL A 101 5.35 -23.81 0.36
N CYS A 102 6.66 -23.63 0.56
CA CYS A 102 7.68 -24.61 0.21
C CYS A 102 8.41 -25.12 1.46
N SER A 103 8.24 -26.41 1.73
CA SER A 103 9.07 -27.13 2.69
C SER A 103 10.45 -27.44 2.11
N GLY A 104 11.49 -27.42 2.95
CA GLY A 104 12.87 -27.74 2.56
C GLY A 104 13.71 -26.54 2.10
N LEU A 105 13.13 -25.33 1.99
CA LEU A 105 13.90 -24.13 1.71
C LEU A 105 14.85 -23.81 2.88
N THR A 106 16.15 -23.77 2.61
CA THR A 106 17.14 -23.29 3.57
C THR A 106 17.49 -21.82 3.30
N PRO A 107 17.95 -21.06 4.31
CA PRO A 107 18.32 -19.66 4.13
C PRO A 107 19.34 -19.43 3.00
N GLU A 108 20.23 -20.40 2.75
CA GLU A 108 21.29 -20.32 1.73
C GLU A 108 20.75 -20.43 0.29
N MET A 109 19.57 -21.03 0.12
CA MET A 109 18.89 -21.12 -1.17
C MET A 109 18.17 -19.83 -1.54
N LEU A 110 17.91 -18.96 -0.56
CA LEU A 110 17.12 -17.77 -0.78
C LEU A 110 18.01 -16.64 -1.30
N PRO A 111 17.53 -15.84 -2.26
CA PRO A 111 18.41 -14.88 -2.92
C PRO A 111 18.82 -13.79 -1.92
N THR A 112 20.14 -13.63 -1.73
CA THR A 112 20.71 -12.61 -0.85
C THR A 112 21.08 -11.33 -1.61
N PRO A 113 21.04 -10.14 -0.98
CA PRO A 113 21.47 -8.89 -1.62
C PRO A 113 22.86 -9.01 -2.28
N ALA A 114 23.82 -9.65 -1.60
CA ALA A 114 25.21 -9.78 -2.04
C ALA A 114 25.37 -10.54 -3.38
N ARG A 115 24.50 -11.51 -3.67
CA ARG A 115 24.54 -12.24 -4.96
C ARG A 115 24.01 -11.41 -6.13
N HIS A 116 23.26 -10.33 -5.88
CA HIS A 116 22.46 -9.65 -6.90
C HIS A 116 22.88 -8.22 -7.23
N GLU A 117 23.96 -7.70 -6.62
CA GLU A 117 24.48 -6.35 -6.95
C GLU A 117 24.73 -6.16 -8.45
N ASN A 118 25.06 -7.23 -9.18
CA ASN A 118 25.39 -7.16 -10.61
C ASN A 118 24.29 -7.64 -11.57
N GLN A 119 23.31 -8.42 -11.11
CA GLN A 119 22.31 -9.05 -12.00
C GLN A 119 20.87 -8.59 -11.75
N GLY A 120 20.64 -7.82 -10.68
CA GLY A 120 19.30 -7.52 -10.20
C GLY A 120 18.64 -8.76 -9.60
N PHE A 121 17.79 -8.56 -8.60
CA PHE A 121 17.00 -9.64 -8.01
C PHE A 121 16.05 -10.23 -9.06
N ALA A 122 16.38 -11.38 -9.65
CA ALA A 122 15.57 -12.00 -10.69
C ALA A 122 14.76 -13.15 -10.11
N LEU A 123 13.60 -12.83 -9.52
CA LEU A 123 12.63 -13.84 -9.08
C LEU A 123 12.32 -14.92 -10.13
N PRO A 124 12.25 -14.65 -11.44
CA PRO A 124 12.11 -15.70 -12.43
C PRO A 124 13.25 -16.72 -12.42
N GLN A 125 14.49 -16.29 -12.20
CA GLN A 125 15.63 -17.21 -12.10
C GLN A 125 15.52 -18.08 -10.84
N PHE A 126 15.16 -17.46 -9.71
CA PHE A 126 14.90 -18.18 -8.46
C PHE A 126 13.75 -19.20 -8.63
N GLU A 127 12.66 -18.83 -9.29
CA GLU A 127 11.58 -19.77 -9.63
C GLU A 127 12.04 -20.96 -10.46
N GLU A 128 12.86 -20.71 -11.48
CA GLU A 128 13.42 -21.77 -12.33
C GLU A 128 14.43 -22.65 -11.58
N GLU A 129 15.15 -22.09 -10.60
CA GLU A 129 16.02 -22.86 -9.71
C GLU A 129 15.20 -23.75 -8.78
N LEU A 130 14.16 -23.22 -8.13
CA LEU A 130 13.26 -24.00 -7.28
C LEU A 130 12.62 -25.18 -8.02
N LYS A 131 12.25 -25.01 -9.29
CA LYS A 131 11.70 -26.11 -10.11
C LYS A 131 12.69 -27.24 -10.38
N ARG A 132 13.99 -26.96 -10.31
CA ARG A 132 15.07 -27.93 -10.57
C ARG A 132 15.52 -28.66 -9.30
N ARG A 133 15.10 -28.22 -8.12
CA ARG A 133 15.47 -28.81 -6.83
C ARG A 133 14.52 -29.96 -6.49
N GLU A 134 15.07 -31.13 -6.20
CA GLU A 134 14.30 -32.31 -5.76
C GLU A 134 14.07 -32.31 -4.24
N ASP A 135 14.90 -31.60 -3.49
CA ASP A 135 14.85 -31.49 -2.02
C ASP A 135 13.90 -30.39 -1.51
N VAL A 136 13.28 -29.64 -2.43
CA VAL A 136 12.29 -28.60 -2.11
C VAL A 136 10.92 -29.05 -2.61
N SER A 137 9.96 -29.15 -1.69
CA SER A 137 8.57 -29.48 -2.01
C SER A 137 7.68 -28.28 -1.76
N CYS A 138 7.02 -27.78 -2.80
CA CYS A 138 6.13 -26.63 -2.75
C CYS A 138 4.67 -27.03 -2.98
N ASP A 139 3.75 -26.60 -2.11
CA ASP A 139 2.32 -26.72 -2.37
C ASP A 139 1.83 -25.62 -3.33
N LEU A 140 2.20 -25.75 -4.60
CA LEU A 140 1.79 -24.85 -5.68
C LEU A 140 0.27 -24.91 -5.97
N ARG A 141 -0.48 -25.81 -5.32
CA ARG A 141 -1.95 -25.78 -5.39
C ARG A 141 -2.50 -24.63 -4.56
N LEU A 142 -1.83 -24.27 -3.45
CA LEU A 142 -2.14 -23.09 -2.64
C LEU A 142 -1.69 -21.81 -3.34
N PHE A 143 -0.49 -21.80 -3.93
CA PHE A 143 0.06 -20.63 -4.60
C PHE A 143 0.00 -20.75 -6.13
N ARG A 144 -1.13 -20.31 -6.70
CA ARG A 144 -1.42 -20.52 -8.13
C ARG A 144 -0.48 -19.68 -9.02
N ARG A 145 0.57 -20.34 -9.54
CA ARG A 145 1.60 -19.79 -10.45
C ARG A 145 1.92 -18.33 -10.10
N PRO A 146 2.84 -18.06 -9.16
CA PRO A 146 3.56 -16.80 -9.16
C PRO A 146 4.04 -16.57 -10.58
N ARG A 147 3.31 -15.79 -11.36
CA ARG A 147 3.94 -15.06 -12.43
C ARG A 147 4.32 -13.80 -11.71
N VAL A 148 5.47 -13.83 -11.03
CA VAL A 148 6.06 -12.65 -10.41
C VAL A 148 6.09 -11.60 -11.50
N GLY A 149 5.16 -10.67 -11.41
CA GLY A 149 4.76 -9.90 -12.55
C GLY A 149 3.55 -9.08 -12.20
N HIS A 150 3.41 -7.99 -12.92
CA HIS A 150 2.45 -6.96 -12.61
C HIS A 150 1.12 -7.24 -13.29
N ARG A 151 0.52 -8.38 -12.92
CA ARG A 151 -0.78 -8.81 -13.41
C ARG A 151 -1.87 -8.21 -12.54
N SER A 152 -2.74 -7.44 -13.16
CA SER A 152 -3.92 -6.85 -12.54
C SER A 152 -4.95 -7.92 -12.16
N LEU A 153 -5.90 -7.54 -11.31
CA LEU A 153 -7.09 -8.34 -11.05
C LEU A 153 -7.92 -8.51 -12.34
N PRO A 154 -8.80 -9.52 -12.44
CA PRO A 154 -9.74 -9.60 -13.55
C PRO A 154 -10.67 -8.37 -13.59
N GLN A 155 -11.00 -7.86 -14.78
CA GLN A 155 -11.93 -6.71 -14.92
C GLN A 155 -13.38 -7.06 -14.56
N GLY A 156 -13.74 -8.34 -14.45
CA GLY A 156 -15.09 -8.81 -14.13
C GLY A 156 -15.38 -9.01 -12.64
N ASP A 157 -16.55 -9.58 -12.37
CA ASP A 157 -16.95 -9.97 -11.02
C ASP A 157 -16.00 -11.04 -10.44
N MET A 158 -15.50 -10.78 -9.25
CA MET A 158 -14.59 -11.67 -8.52
C MET A 158 -15.32 -12.69 -7.65
N SER A 159 -16.65 -12.59 -7.49
CA SER A 159 -17.48 -13.53 -6.73
C SER A 159 -17.34 -14.98 -7.23
N ARG A 160 -17.07 -15.16 -8.53
CA ARG A 160 -16.86 -16.46 -9.17
C ARG A 160 -15.47 -17.06 -8.91
N THR A 161 -14.56 -16.29 -8.31
CA THR A 161 -13.21 -16.78 -8.02
C THR A 161 -13.15 -17.34 -6.61
N THR A 162 -12.73 -18.60 -6.48
CA THR A 162 -12.46 -19.23 -5.18
C THR A 162 -11.09 -18.82 -4.61
N SER A 163 -10.37 -17.94 -5.30
CA SER A 163 -9.05 -17.50 -4.90
C SER A 163 -9.13 -16.28 -3.99
N VAL A 164 -8.39 -16.31 -2.89
CA VAL A 164 -8.12 -15.14 -2.06
C VAL A 164 -6.84 -14.43 -2.53
N TYR A 165 -6.63 -13.20 -2.11
CA TYR A 165 -5.48 -12.41 -2.53
C TYR A 165 -4.62 -11.97 -1.34
N VAL A 166 -3.32 -11.89 -1.61
CA VAL A 166 -2.32 -11.28 -0.73
C VAL A 166 -1.64 -10.16 -1.52
N ALA A 167 -1.35 -9.03 -0.88
CA ALA A 167 -0.59 -7.96 -1.51
C ALA A 167 0.20 -7.13 -0.51
N MET A 168 1.23 -6.48 -1.04
CA MET A 168 1.96 -5.39 -0.40
C MET A 168 1.55 -4.10 -1.08
N PHE A 169 1.17 -3.09 -0.31
CA PHE A 169 0.89 -1.73 -0.79
C PHE A 169 2.06 -0.82 -0.45
N ARG A 170 2.13 0.34 -1.09
CA ARG A 170 3.16 1.36 -0.79
C ARG A 170 2.57 2.75 -0.89
N ASP A 171 3.13 3.67 -0.10
CA ASP A 171 2.84 5.10 -0.27
C ASP A 171 3.01 5.48 -1.75
N PRO A 172 1.99 6.05 -2.40
CA PRO A 172 2.05 6.40 -3.82
C PRO A 172 3.22 7.32 -4.16
N ARG A 173 3.64 8.19 -3.23
CA ARG A 173 4.76 9.12 -3.41
C ARG A 173 6.08 8.36 -3.50
N GLU A 174 6.31 7.45 -2.55
CA GLU A 174 7.49 6.57 -2.54
C GLU A 174 7.48 5.58 -3.70
N ARG A 175 6.30 5.09 -4.09
CA ARG A 175 6.14 4.25 -5.29
C ARG A 175 6.55 5.01 -6.55
N LEU A 176 6.08 6.24 -6.73
CA LEU A 176 6.41 7.10 -7.87
C LEU A 176 7.90 7.46 -7.87
N ARG A 177 8.48 7.82 -6.71
CA ARG A 177 9.91 8.06 -6.54
C ARG A 177 10.74 6.85 -6.96
N SER A 178 10.43 5.69 -6.42
CA SER A 178 11.10 4.42 -6.75
C SER A 178 10.95 4.06 -8.23
N ALA A 179 9.81 4.36 -8.84
CA ALA A 179 9.57 4.13 -10.26
C ALA A 179 10.41 5.08 -11.13
N TYR A 180 10.41 6.38 -10.83
CA TYR A 180 11.19 7.40 -11.53
C TYR A 180 12.69 7.07 -11.47
N MET A 181 13.22 6.83 -10.27
CA MET A 181 14.63 6.51 -10.03
C MET A 181 15.06 5.17 -10.66
N ASN A 182 14.13 4.27 -10.94
CA ASN A 182 14.40 3.02 -11.64
C ASN A 182 14.16 3.14 -13.16
N GLY A 183 14.66 4.23 -13.75
CA GLY A 183 14.55 4.46 -15.19
C GLY A 183 13.11 4.60 -15.67
N LEU A 184 12.30 5.41 -14.98
CA LEU A 184 10.91 5.69 -15.35
C LEU A 184 10.01 4.45 -15.37
N HIS A 185 10.18 3.49 -14.45
CA HIS A 185 9.52 2.18 -14.47
C HIS A 185 7.98 2.26 -14.52
N ALA A 186 7.38 1.97 -15.68
CA ALA A 186 5.93 2.05 -15.91
C ALA A 186 5.40 0.80 -16.65
N VAL A 187 5.11 -0.25 -15.90
CA VAL A 187 4.77 -1.56 -16.48
C VAL A 187 3.39 -1.56 -17.13
N GLY A 188 3.34 -1.91 -18.41
CA GLY A 188 2.09 -1.95 -19.19
C GLY A 188 1.94 -0.79 -20.16
N VAL A 189 2.83 0.22 -20.11
CA VAL A 189 2.94 1.24 -21.15
C VAL A 189 3.32 0.56 -22.48
N ARG A 190 2.64 0.93 -23.56
CA ARG A 190 2.93 0.41 -24.92
C ARG A 190 4.34 0.81 -25.36
N ALA A 191 5.01 -0.01 -26.17
CA ALA A 191 6.39 0.22 -26.60
C ALA A 191 6.60 1.61 -27.22
N GLN A 192 5.69 2.07 -28.09
CA GLN A 192 5.77 3.42 -28.68
C GLN A 192 5.72 4.52 -27.61
N ARG A 193 4.73 4.47 -26.72
CA ARG A 193 4.60 5.41 -25.60
C ARG A 193 5.79 5.37 -24.65
N ARG A 194 6.43 4.21 -24.51
CA ARG A 194 7.65 4.06 -23.71
C ARG A 194 8.82 4.85 -24.30
N LEU A 195 8.97 4.87 -25.63
CA LEU A 195 9.97 5.70 -26.30
C LEU A 195 9.66 7.19 -26.10
N ASP A 196 8.40 7.58 -26.21
CA ASP A 196 7.97 8.97 -25.97
C ASP A 196 8.29 9.40 -24.53
N MET A 197 8.02 8.54 -23.55
CA MET A 197 8.36 8.76 -22.14
C MET A 197 9.86 9.01 -21.97
N LEU A 198 10.72 8.15 -22.53
CA LEU A 198 12.18 8.30 -22.42
C LEU A 198 12.69 9.60 -23.08
N ARG A 199 12.03 10.06 -24.14
CA ARG A 199 12.39 11.30 -24.83
C ARG A 199 11.94 12.55 -24.06
N THR A 200 10.72 12.54 -23.54
CA THR A 200 10.01 13.74 -23.08
C THR A 200 10.07 13.95 -21.57
N VAL A 201 10.16 12.88 -20.78
CA VAL A 201 10.17 12.99 -19.31
C VAL A 201 11.57 13.37 -18.82
N LYS A 202 11.71 14.57 -18.25
CA LYS A 202 12.99 15.06 -17.70
C LYS A 202 12.94 15.23 -16.19
N THR A 203 11.79 15.64 -15.67
CA THR A 203 11.57 15.89 -14.25
C THR A 203 10.68 14.81 -13.62
N PRO A 204 10.67 14.67 -12.28
CA PRO A 204 9.66 13.89 -11.57
C PRO A 204 8.24 14.35 -11.91
N ARG A 205 8.03 15.67 -12.08
CA ARG A 205 6.74 16.26 -12.45
C ARG A 205 6.26 15.78 -13.82
N ASP A 206 7.14 15.73 -14.81
CA ASP A 206 6.84 15.19 -16.13
C ASP A 206 6.45 13.71 -16.02
N PHE A 207 7.19 12.95 -15.21
CA PHE A 207 6.96 11.51 -15.06
C PHE A 207 5.58 11.22 -14.50
N VAL A 208 5.19 11.88 -13.40
CA VAL A 208 3.88 11.62 -12.81
C VAL A 208 2.75 12.11 -13.70
N ASN A 209 2.95 13.16 -14.50
CA ASN A 209 1.95 13.64 -15.44
C ASN A 209 1.94 12.85 -16.77
N PHE A 210 2.89 11.95 -17.01
CA PHE A 210 2.91 11.13 -18.22
C PHE A 210 1.70 10.18 -18.28
N PRO A 211 1.00 10.07 -19.44
CA PRO A 211 -0.17 9.21 -19.59
C PRO A 211 0.09 7.76 -19.15
N GLY A 212 -0.75 7.28 -18.23
CA GLY A 212 -0.66 5.93 -17.67
C GLY A 212 0.25 5.75 -16.44
N VAL A 213 0.95 6.77 -15.93
CA VAL A 213 1.83 6.61 -14.74
C VAL A 213 1.08 6.66 -13.40
N LYS A 214 0.10 7.58 -13.27
CA LYS A 214 -0.72 7.73 -12.05
C LYS A 214 -1.62 6.53 -11.81
N HIS A 215 -2.07 6.40 -10.57
CA HIS A 215 -3.17 5.52 -10.16
C HIS A 215 -2.87 4.04 -10.42
N CYS A 216 -1.61 3.64 -10.31
CA CYS A 216 -1.14 2.30 -10.65
C CYS A 216 -1.81 1.23 -9.76
N GLN A 217 -1.89 1.47 -8.45
CA GLN A 217 -2.47 0.51 -7.51
C GLN A 217 -3.98 0.39 -7.74
N VAL A 218 -4.69 1.51 -7.93
CA VAL A 218 -6.11 1.52 -8.27
C VAL A 218 -6.39 0.83 -9.60
N LYS A 219 -5.61 1.10 -10.66
CA LYS A 219 -5.76 0.44 -11.96
C LYS A 219 -5.61 -1.06 -11.85
N MET A 220 -4.56 -1.54 -11.20
CA MET A 220 -4.34 -2.97 -11.04
C MET A 220 -5.43 -3.64 -10.20
N MET A 221 -5.96 -2.95 -9.19
CA MET A 221 -7.11 -3.41 -8.41
C MET A 221 -8.41 -3.40 -9.20
N ALA A 222 -8.60 -2.46 -10.15
CA ALA A 222 -9.75 -2.39 -11.03
C ALA A 222 -9.64 -3.37 -12.23
N GLY A 223 -8.44 -3.83 -12.54
CA GLY A 223 -8.14 -4.83 -13.56
C GLY A 223 -7.48 -4.30 -14.84
N TYR A 224 -6.96 -3.08 -14.79
CA TYR A 224 -6.15 -2.45 -15.84
C TYR A 224 -4.67 -2.60 -15.53
N LYS A 225 -3.80 -2.63 -16.54
CA LYS A 225 -2.35 -2.67 -16.29
C LYS A 225 -1.91 -1.37 -15.61
N CYS A 226 -0.86 -1.44 -14.80
CA CYS A 226 -0.34 -0.28 -14.07
C CYS A 226 -0.02 0.91 -15.00
N GLY A 227 0.59 0.65 -16.15
CA GLY A 227 0.98 1.64 -17.16
C GLY A 227 -0.06 1.86 -18.25
N GLU A 228 -1.28 1.36 -18.08
CA GLU A 228 -2.36 1.54 -19.05
C GLU A 228 -2.85 2.99 -19.02
N ASP A 229 -3.03 3.56 -20.21
CA ASP A 229 -3.54 4.91 -20.44
C ASP A 229 -5.08 4.87 -20.40
N VAL A 230 -5.61 4.77 -19.18
CA VAL A 230 -7.04 4.75 -18.88
C VAL A 230 -7.36 5.87 -17.90
N GLU A 231 -8.48 6.55 -18.14
CA GLU A 231 -9.00 7.54 -17.21
C GLU A 231 -9.52 6.85 -15.95
N VAL A 232 -8.85 7.09 -14.82
CA VAL A 232 -9.26 6.54 -13.53
C VAL A 232 -10.29 7.48 -12.91
N THR A 233 -11.39 6.90 -12.44
CA THR A 233 -12.55 7.63 -11.92
C THR A 233 -12.84 7.16 -10.51
N HIS A 234 -13.75 7.84 -9.81
CA HIS A 234 -14.21 7.42 -8.48
C HIS A 234 -14.83 6.02 -8.47
N MET A 235 -15.38 5.53 -9.59
CA MET A 235 -15.94 4.18 -9.68
C MET A 235 -14.83 3.11 -9.64
N HIS A 236 -13.68 3.38 -10.26
CA HIS A 236 -12.50 2.52 -10.16
C HIS A 236 -11.99 2.43 -8.72
N VAL A 237 -11.96 3.54 -7.99
CA VAL A 237 -11.58 3.57 -6.57
C VAL A 237 -12.58 2.79 -5.71
N LYS A 238 -13.89 3.01 -5.90
CA LYS A 238 -14.93 2.25 -5.18
C LYS A 238 -14.79 0.75 -5.40
N LEU A 239 -14.56 0.32 -6.65
CA LEU A 239 -14.32 -1.08 -6.98
C LEU A 239 -13.05 -1.63 -6.32
N ALA A 240 -11.95 -0.87 -6.35
CA ALA A 240 -10.69 -1.24 -5.72
C ALA A 240 -10.84 -1.40 -4.19
N LEU A 241 -11.50 -0.45 -3.52
CA LEU A 241 -11.79 -0.51 -2.09
C LEU A 241 -12.69 -1.69 -1.73
N HIS A 242 -13.73 -1.95 -2.53
CA HIS A 242 -14.58 -3.12 -2.34
C HIS A 242 -13.74 -4.41 -2.42
N ARG A 243 -12.96 -4.58 -3.50
CA ARG A 243 -12.11 -5.76 -3.70
C ARG A 243 -11.08 -5.94 -2.58
N LEU A 244 -10.46 -4.86 -2.14
CA LEU A 244 -9.52 -4.87 -1.01
C LEU A 244 -10.16 -5.42 0.26
N ARG A 245 -11.40 -5.02 0.54
CA ARG A 245 -12.12 -5.42 1.76
C ARG A 245 -12.65 -6.85 1.71
N THR A 246 -13.03 -7.34 0.52
CA THR A 246 -13.77 -8.61 0.38
C THR A 246 -12.94 -9.78 -0.12
N HIS A 247 -11.84 -9.54 -0.85
CA HIS A 247 -11.08 -10.61 -1.51
C HIS A 247 -9.63 -10.75 -1.01
N PHE A 248 -9.13 -9.84 -0.18
CA PHE A 248 -7.77 -9.93 0.36
C PHE A 248 -7.79 -10.55 1.74
N VAL A 249 -7.05 -11.65 1.90
CA VAL A 249 -6.78 -12.25 3.21
C VAL A 249 -5.59 -11.60 3.90
N PHE A 250 -4.67 -11.01 3.13
CA PHE A 250 -3.51 -10.32 3.65
C PHE A 250 -3.28 -8.99 2.92
N VAL A 251 -2.96 -7.97 3.72
CA VAL A 251 -2.61 -6.62 3.27
C VAL A 251 -1.39 -6.20 4.07
N GLY A 252 -0.24 -6.10 3.41
CA GLY A 252 1.00 -5.57 4.01
C GLY A 252 1.35 -4.19 3.45
N ILE A 253 2.27 -3.50 4.13
CA ILE A 253 2.75 -2.16 3.78
C ILE A 253 4.26 -2.22 3.57
N THR A 254 4.72 -1.84 2.37
CA THR A 254 6.15 -1.89 1.98
C THR A 254 7.00 -1.04 2.92
N ASP A 255 6.48 0.10 3.35
CA ASP A 255 7.16 1.07 4.23
C ASP A 255 7.23 0.59 5.70
N SER A 256 6.48 -0.47 6.04
CA SER A 256 6.46 -1.16 7.34
C SER A 256 6.80 -2.65 7.12
N TRP A 257 8.00 -2.88 6.55
CA TRP A 257 8.43 -4.19 6.07
C TRP A 257 8.42 -5.26 7.15
N THR A 258 9.15 -5.03 8.24
CA THR A 258 9.28 -5.93 9.38
C THR A 258 7.90 -6.28 9.94
N GLU A 259 7.07 -5.29 10.15
CA GLU A 259 5.71 -5.45 10.67
C GLU A 259 4.84 -6.27 9.69
N SER A 260 5.01 -6.10 8.38
CA SER A 260 4.30 -6.89 7.37
C SER A 260 4.72 -8.36 7.36
N VAL A 261 6.01 -8.65 7.46
CA VAL A 261 6.54 -10.03 7.58
C VAL A 261 5.98 -10.69 8.84
N CYS A 262 6.07 -10.00 9.98
CA CYS A 262 5.57 -10.53 11.24
C CYS A 262 4.07 -10.73 11.24
N LEU A 263 3.32 -9.77 10.69
CA LEU A 263 1.87 -9.89 10.57
C LEU A 263 1.48 -11.09 9.73
N PHE A 264 2.15 -11.32 8.60
CA PHE A 264 1.88 -12.48 7.75
C PHE A 264 2.04 -13.79 8.52
N HIS A 265 3.17 -13.97 9.20
CA HIS A 265 3.42 -15.17 9.99
C HIS A 265 2.50 -15.31 11.20
N ARG A 266 2.07 -14.20 11.82
CA ARG A 266 1.06 -14.23 12.89
C ARG A 266 -0.31 -14.65 12.39
N MET A 267 -0.69 -14.20 11.19
CA MET A 267 -1.98 -14.53 10.59
C MET A 267 -2.04 -16.00 10.15
N PHE A 268 -0.98 -16.50 9.53
CA PHE A 268 -1.04 -17.76 8.77
C PHE A 268 -0.04 -18.83 9.22
N GLY A 269 0.85 -18.51 10.15
CA GLY A 269 1.88 -19.42 10.65
C GLY A 269 3.09 -19.47 9.74
N GLY A 270 3.67 -20.66 9.60
CA GLY A 270 4.92 -20.85 8.88
C GLY A 270 6.14 -20.47 9.73
N ARG A 271 7.32 -20.77 9.19
CA ARG A 271 8.59 -20.52 9.87
C ARG A 271 8.98 -19.06 9.68
N LEU A 272 9.37 -18.40 10.76
CA LEU A 272 10.02 -17.10 10.68
C LEU A 272 11.51 -17.29 10.41
N VAL A 273 12.01 -16.64 9.38
CA VAL A 273 13.39 -16.75 8.92
C VAL A 273 13.99 -15.35 8.82
N GLU A 274 15.24 -15.19 9.28
CA GLU A 274 15.87 -13.87 9.38
C GLU A 274 15.94 -13.14 8.04
N HIS A 275 16.25 -13.85 6.95
CA HIS A 275 16.37 -13.22 5.63
C HIS A 275 15.04 -12.65 5.11
N ALA A 276 13.88 -13.08 5.61
CA ALA A 276 12.59 -12.50 5.23
C ALA A 276 12.49 -11.02 5.65
N PHE A 277 13.26 -10.62 6.66
CA PHE A 277 13.32 -9.25 7.15
C PHE A 277 14.20 -8.33 6.30
N HIS A 278 15.01 -8.88 5.39
CA HIS A 278 15.80 -8.07 4.47
C HIS A 278 14.97 -7.70 3.24
N ASN A 279 14.56 -6.44 3.16
CA ASN A 279 14.03 -5.91 1.92
C ASN A 279 15.19 -5.70 0.93
N VAL A 280 15.47 -6.71 0.10
CA VAL A 280 16.58 -6.69 -0.88
C VAL A 280 16.44 -5.62 -1.99
N ARG A 281 15.38 -4.81 -1.94
CA ARG A 281 15.09 -3.71 -2.86
C ARG A 281 14.64 -2.44 -2.12
N GLU A 282 15.29 -2.12 -1.02
CA GLU A 282 15.10 -0.83 -0.36
C GLU A 282 15.40 0.30 -1.35
N THR A 283 14.50 1.29 -1.38
CA THR A 283 14.75 2.52 -2.13
C THR A 283 15.65 3.38 -1.27
N THR A 284 16.93 3.03 -1.17
CA THR A 284 17.90 3.93 -0.54
C THR A 284 18.04 5.16 -1.45
N GLY A 285 17.88 6.35 -0.88
CA GLY A 285 17.83 7.61 -1.63
C GLY A 285 19.06 7.87 -2.52
N ASN A 286 20.18 7.20 -2.27
CA ASN A 286 21.48 7.51 -2.87
C ASN A 286 21.76 6.82 -4.23
N LEU A 287 21.00 5.80 -4.63
CA LEU A 287 21.35 5.02 -5.84
C LEU A 287 20.94 5.67 -7.17
N GLY A 288 19.96 6.59 -7.17
CA GLY A 288 19.46 7.20 -8.40
C GLY A 288 20.47 8.11 -9.11
N ASN A 289 21.33 8.81 -8.37
CA ASN A 289 22.30 9.74 -8.95
C ASN A 289 23.40 9.01 -9.75
N ARG A 290 23.79 7.79 -9.34
CA ARG A 290 24.81 7.00 -10.06
C ARG A 290 24.32 6.44 -11.41
N GLN A 291 23.07 6.00 -11.50
CA GLN A 291 22.53 5.46 -12.76
C GLN A 291 22.28 6.54 -13.81
N ARG A 292 21.91 7.76 -13.39
CA ARG A 292 21.66 8.87 -14.31
C ARG A 292 22.97 9.45 -14.89
N ARG A 293 24.04 9.55 -14.08
CA ARG A 293 25.38 9.92 -14.57
C ARG A 293 25.88 8.96 -15.64
N ARG A 294 25.79 7.64 -15.42
CA ARG A 294 26.19 6.63 -16.41
C ARG A 294 25.43 6.68 -17.74
N ALA A 295 24.14 7.01 -17.72
CA ALA A 295 23.34 7.11 -18.94
C ALA A 295 23.63 8.39 -19.74
N ASN A 296 24.10 9.45 -19.09
CA ASN A 296 24.53 10.67 -19.77
C ASN A 296 25.99 10.57 -20.26
N ASP A 297 26.88 9.92 -19.51
CA ASP A 297 28.30 9.74 -19.90
C ASP A 297 28.48 8.86 -21.15
N THR A 298 27.50 8.02 -21.48
CA THR A 298 27.58 7.16 -22.68
C THR A 298 27.20 7.88 -23.99
N MET A 299 26.89 9.18 -23.95
CA MET A 299 26.49 9.95 -25.15
C MET A 299 27.46 11.07 -25.58
N THR A 300 28.59 11.29 -24.90
CA THR A 300 29.61 12.27 -25.31
C THR A 300 30.91 11.58 -25.76
N PRO A 301 31.20 11.49 -27.07
CA PRO A 301 32.37 10.77 -27.58
C PRO A 301 33.71 11.50 -27.50
N ASN A 302 33.82 12.66 -26.83
CA ASN A 302 35.06 13.44 -26.80
C ASN A 302 35.61 13.51 -25.37
N GLY A 303 36.74 12.81 -25.15
CA GLY A 303 37.51 12.87 -23.91
C GLY A 303 38.28 14.17 -23.78
N GLY A 304 37.63 15.18 -23.22
CA GLY A 304 38.32 16.29 -22.56
C GLY A 304 38.49 15.94 -21.08
N GLU A 305 39.72 15.98 -20.60
CA GLU A 305 40.04 16.02 -19.17
C GLU A 305 39.50 17.38 -18.65
N GLU A 306 38.45 17.35 -17.83
CA GLU A 306 37.91 18.54 -17.17
C GLU A 306 38.23 18.47 -15.67
N ASP A 307 38.86 19.55 -15.20
CA ASP A 307 39.32 19.79 -13.84
C ASP A 307 38.20 19.68 -12.80
N ASP A 308 38.49 18.96 -11.71
CA ASP A 308 37.62 18.77 -10.54
C ASP A 308 37.44 20.09 -9.77
N ASP A 309 36.48 20.92 -10.19
CA ASP A 309 36.00 22.07 -9.41
C ASP A 309 34.86 21.62 -8.49
N ASP A 310 35.22 21.30 -7.24
CA ASP A 310 34.35 20.85 -6.12
C ASP A 310 33.37 21.95 -5.63
N SER A 311 32.69 22.63 -6.55
CA SER A 311 31.53 23.45 -6.20
C SER A 311 30.36 22.51 -5.87
N GLU A 312 30.26 22.13 -4.59
CA GLU A 312 29.05 21.60 -3.95
C GLU A 312 27.94 22.67 -3.95
N ASP A 313 27.54 23.12 -5.14
CA ASP A 313 26.30 23.84 -5.31
C ASP A 313 25.19 22.85 -4.95
N ALA A 314 24.64 23.04 -3.75
CA ALA A 314 23.49 22.34 -3.23
C ALA A 314 22.30 22.56 -4.19
N ALA A 315 22.26 21.77 -5.25
CA ALA A 315 21.17 21.75 -6.20
C ALA A 315 19.90 21.52 -5.38
N GLU A 316 19.06 22.56 -5.31
CA GLU A 316 17.80 22.52 -4.58
C GLU A 316 17.07 21.23 -4.98
N GLU A 317 16.95 20.28 -4.04
CA GLU A 317 16.33 19.00 -4.33
C GLU A 317 14.90 19.29 -4.81
N GLU A 318 14.65 19.04 -6.11
CA GLU A 318 13.33 19.30 -6.70
C GLU A 318 12.25 18.68 -5.80
N PRO A 319 11.16 19.43 -5.53
CA PRO A 319 10.16 19.02 -4.57
C PRO A 319 9.60 17.63 -4.92
N MET A 320 9.73 16.72 -3.96
CA MET A 320 9.33 15.32 -4.08
C MET A 320 7.82 15.17 -4.30
N PHE A 321 7.40 14.04 -4.87
CA PHE A 321 5.99 13.70 -5.10
C PHE A 321 5.11 13.95 -3.87
N THR A 322 3.93 14.53 -4.11
CA THR A 322 2.93 14.88 -3.10
C THR A 322 1.69 13.99 -3.21
N ILE A 323 0.78 14.10 -2.23
CA ILE A 323 -0.52 13.40 -2.30
C ILE A 323 -1.36 13.88 -3.51
N ALA A 324 -1.23 15.17 -3.88
CA ALA A 324 -1.96 15.75 -5.00
C ALA A 324 -1.55 15.17 -6.36
N ASP A 325 -0.37 14.53 -6.43
CA ASP A 325 0.12 13.92 -7.67
C ASP A 325 -0.56 12.59 -8.00
N ASP A 326 -0.98 11.83 -6.99
CA ASP A 326 -1.67 10.55 -7.14
C ASP A 326 -2.76 10.35 -6.07
N PRO A 327 -3.79 11.23 -6.02
CA PRO A 327 -4.75 11.27 -4.92
C PRO A 327 -5.62 10.02 -4.86
N LEU A 328 -5.87 9.35 -5.98
CA LEU A 328 -6.72 8.15 -6.01
C LEU A 328 -5.98 6.91 -5.49
N ASP A 329 -4.68 6.73 -5.81
CA ASP A 329 -3.88 5.70 -5.14
C ASP A 329 -3.72 6.03 -3.65
N TRP A 330 -3.66 7.31 -3.28
CA TRP A 330 -3.59 7.70 -1.86
C TRP A 330 -4.83 7.26 -1.07
N LEU A 331 -6.03 7.41 -1.64
CA LEU A 331 -7.28 6.94 -1.02
C LEU A 331 -7.26 5.42 -0.81
N LEU A 332 -6.85 4.65 -1.82
CA LEU A 332 -6.72 3.20 -1.72
C LEU A 332 -5.66 2.80 -0.69
N TYR A 333 -4.50 3.44 -0.71
CA TYR A 333 -3.40 3.19 0.22
C TYR A 333 -3.82 3.48 1.67
N THR A 334 -4.54 4.58 1.91
CA THR A 334 -5.07 4.92 3.25
C THR A 334 -5.95 3.81 3.80
N GLU A 335 -6.83 3.23 2.97
CA GLU A 335 -7.65 2.09 3.39
C GLU A 335 -6.80 0.82 3.63
N ALA A 336 -5.82 0.55 2.78
CA ALA A 336 -4.91 -0.58 2.97
C ALA A 336 -4.14 -0.46 4.30
N ARG A 337 -3.64 0.74 4.62
CA ARG A 337 -3.01 1.04 5.92
C ARG A 337 -3.96 0.81 7.08
N ARG A 338 -5.21 1.28 6.98
CA ARG A 338 -6.23 1.08 8.03
C ARG A 338 -6.48 -0.40 8.31
N ILE A 339 -6.59 -1.22 7.26
CA ILE A 339 -6.74 -2.68 7.38
C ILE A 339 -5.48 -3.29 8.02
N PHE A 340 -4.30 -2.88 7.57
CA PHE A 340 -3.02 -3.33 8.09
C PHE A 340 -2.86 -3.04 9.58
N THR A 341 -3.04 -1.79 10.02
CA THR A 341 -2.94 -1.38 11.42
C THR A 341 -3.95 -2.10 12.30
N ARG A 342 -5.21 -2.21 11.84
CA ARG A 342 -6.22 -3.01 12.56
C ARG A 342 -5.75 -4.45 12.76
N ASN A 343 -5.13 -5.04 11.74
CA ASN A 343 -4.61 -6.40 11.84
C ASN A 343 -3.37 -6.47 12.76
N LEU A 344 -2.48 -5.48 12.77
CA LEU A 344 -1.37 -5.43 13.74
C LEU A 344 -1.88 -5.46 15.18
N VAL A 345 -2.92 -4.68 15.49
CA VAL A 345 -3.57 -4.69 16.80
C VAL A 345 -4.24 -6.03 17.07
N LYS A 346 -5.04 -6.52 16.12
CA LYS A 346 -5.75 -7.81 16.24
C LYS A 346 -4.81 -8.97 16.56
N TYR A 347 -3.64 -9.02 15.92
CA TYR A 347 -2.67 -10.10 16.06
C TYR A 347 -1.57 -9.80 17.09
N GLY A 348 -1.78 -8.80 17.96
CA GLY A 348 -0.93 -8.52 19.12
C GLY A 348 0.49 -8.06 18.75
N LEU A 349 0.65 -7.42 17.60
CA LEU A 349 1.93 -6.85 17.18
C LEU A 349 2.09 -5.40 17.63
N VAL A 350 0.99 -4.65 17.76
CA VAL A 350 0.98 -3.25 18.17
C VAL A 350 -0.16 -3.01 19.16
N CYS A 351 0.08 -2.15 20.14
CA CYS A 351 -0.91 -1.72 21.13
C CYS A 351 -1.94 -0.80 20.47
N PRO A 352 -3.22 -0.85 20.85
CA PRO A 352 -4.23 0.08 20.33
C PRO A 352 -3.81 1.54 20.46
N GLU A 353 -3.18 1.94 21.56
CA GLU A 353 -2.77 3.34 21.79
C GLU A 353 -1.63 3.79 20.85
N ASN A 354 -0.83 2.83 20.36
CA ASN A 354 0.32 3.07 19.49
C ASN A 354 0.03 2.79 18.01
N ALA A 355 -1.20 2.36 17.69
CA ALA A 355 -1.60 1.97 16.36
C ALA A 355 -1.42 3.11 15.34
N ASP A 356 -1.72 4.34 15.75
CA ASP A 356 -1.55 5.54 14.94
C ASP A 356 -0.09 6.00 14.89
N ALA A 357 0.70 5.81 15.96
CA ALA A 357 2.12 6.15 15.96
C ALA A 357 2.90 5.33 14.91
N VAL A 358 2.58 4.04 14.77
CA VAL A 358 3.13 3.17 13.70
C VAL A 358 2.80 3.71 12.30
N LEU A 359 1.74 4.51 12.17
CA LEU A 359 1.36 5.15 10.91
C LEU A 359 2.05 6.50 10.66
N HIS A 360 2.65 7.14 11.66
CA HIS A 360 3.20 8.49 11.53
C HIS A 360 4.72 8.57 11.67
N ASP A 361 5.36 7.62 12.34
CA ASP A 361 6.73 7.72 12.86
C ASP A 361 7.87 7.45 11.84
N ARG A 362 7.64 7.57 10.52
CA ARG A 362 8.70 7.32 9.51
C ARG A 362 8.67 8.28 8.32
N ARG A 363 8.61 9.59 8.58
CA ARG A 363 8.92 10.59 7.55
C ARG A 363 10.20 11.32 7.88
#